data_AF-A0A1F3QUR7-F1
#
_entry.id   AF-A0A1F3QUR7-F1
#
_cell.length_a   1.000
_cell.length_b   1.000
_cell.length_c   1.000
_cell.angle_alpha   90.00
_cell.angle_beta   90.00
_cell.angle_gamma   90.00
#
_symmetry.space_group_name_H-M   'P 1'
#
loop_
_entity.id
_entity.type
_entity.pdbx_description
1 polymer ?
#
loop_
_entity_poly.entity_id
_entity_poly.type
_entity_poly.pdbx_seq_one_letter_code
_entity_poly.pdbx_strand_id
1 'polypeptide(L)'
;MKTYPNASILTLITQTNGSNEKLLFIYLKTIPDFYPNNSIHWYDGAGKDGKPNNVWDKLSIKQWTGCGKDSVMLKLFDDLLAKKKLTLGGKEILLSIPPHKVKSNSADPFNSRSENKFDSLITENNTLIPQEFYQKENLQFLSANKTGSSEIKPLFPFGFFEDNFIYDNLSNGIWGIKDYRTAYLTFHGVRKTSEKGIGSKEMVGFYQQNFNPKSEYVAVIKNEAEHEIGKATIDNKTGFFKTQLSEPTKEGKVEILVDAKEEKAIEYFLIQDIQVNGHIANATFKDAYGRDFMLTSDKEKRPENISSFTWQQNVYADKNTANQKLSDLFQSILDYLGPKILIADPYFFGDIKEDSVTAELHLKDDQIALVNAITHSALEKGISKLYFLGYWGRANSQLASDWINKYEKFYKKYIFSNKLEKYFPLSSIEFRNALTEFHNRYWFSLTDQDGVEVLDKCVIITNSIGNMSELDIIPVTDESQLRQITRKYTGLFNNSQPRLSI
;
A
#
# COMPACT_ATOMS: atom_id res chain seq x y z
N MET A 1 21.97 30.51 -13.80
CA MET A 1 21.19 29.64 -14.71
C MET A 1 20.27 28.80 -13.83
N LYS A 2 18.95 28.90 -13.99
CA LYS A 2 17.97 28.48 -12.98
C LYS A 2 17.54 27.04 -13.23
N THR A 3 17.77 26.16 -12.26
CA THR A 3 17.40 24.74 -12.31
C THR A 3 16.34 24.48 -11.25
N TYR A 4 15.07 24.48 -11.66
CA TYR A 4 14.05 23.71 -10.96
C TYR A 4 14.04 22.34 -11.64
N PRO A 5 14.34 21.27 -10.91
CA PRO A 5 14.79 20.04 -11.52
C PRO A 5 13.62 19.11 -11.82
N ASN A 6 12.45 19.64 -12.18
CA ASN A 6 11.26 18.83 -12.44
C ASN A 6 11.51 17.82 -13.57
N ALA A 7 11.18 16.56 -13.33
CA ALA A 7 11.37 15.48 -14.28
C ALA A 7 10.04 14.90 -14.76
N SER A 8 10.01 14.50 -16.03
CA SER A 8 8.87 13.83 -16.64
C SER A 8 9.34 12.56 -17.35
N ILE A 9 8.46 11.57 -17.39
CA ILE A 9 8.65 10.34 -18.14
C ILE A 9 7.70 10.36 -19.33
N LEU A 10 8.24 10.14 -20.52
CA LEU A 10 7.48 9.95 -21.73
C LEU A 10 7.55 8.48 -22.13
N THR A 11 6.39 7.85 -22.29
CA THR A 11 6.27 6.50 -22.83
C THR A 11 5.46 6.52 -24.12
N LEU A 12 5.95 5.85 -25.16
CA LEU A 12 5.24 5.57 -26.39
C LEU A 12 5.11 4.05 -26.55
N ILE A 13 3.92 3.60 -26.92
CA ILE A 13 3.66 2.23 -27.36
C ILE A 13 3.34 2.29 -28.85
N THR A 14 4.14 1.61 -29.66
CA THR A 14 3.99 1.62 -31.12
C THR A 14 3.84 0.21 -31.68
N GLN A 15 3.26 0.13 -32.87
CA GLN A 15 3.23 -1.08 -33.69
C GLN A 15 4.00 -0.83 -34.98
N THR A 16 4.93 -1.70 -35.33
CA THR A 16 5.62 -1.60 -36.62
C THR A 16 4.68 -1.88 -37.77
N ASN A 17 4.63 -0.98 -38.75
CA ASN A 17 3.90 -1.15 -39.99
C ASN A 17 4.76 -0.69 -41.19
N GLY A 18 5.39 -1.66 -41.86
CA GLY A 18 6.38 -1.38 -42.91
C GLY A 18 7.58 -0.63 -42.35
N SER A 19 7.91 0.52 -42.94
CA SER A 19 9.00 1.41 -42.49
C SER A 19 8.60 2.38 -41.38
N ASN A 20 7.33 2.38 -40.96
CA ASN A 20 6.77 3.36 -40.03
C ASN A 20 6.37 2.69 -38.71
N GLU A 21 6.30 3.49 -37.65
CA GLU A 21 5.79 3.07 -36.35
C GLU A 21 4.41 3.72 -36.13
N LYS A 22 3.38 2.90 -35.97
CA LYS A 22 2.03 3.35 -35.67
C LYS A 22 1.88 3.58 -34.18
N LEU A 23 1.49 4.78 -33.78
CA LEU A 23 1.34 5.13 -32.36
C LEU A 23 0.02 4.54 -31.83
N LEU A 24 0.12 3.67 -30.83
CA LEU A 24 -1.02 3.03 -30.18
C LEU A 24 -1.38 3.73 -28.86
N PHE A 25 -0.36 4.13 -28.11
CA PHE A 25 -0.54 4.87 -26.86
C PHE A 25 0.64 5.80 -26.59
N ILE A 26 0.39 6.99 -26.04
CA ILE A 26 1.44 7.91 -25.60
C ILE A 26 1.09 8.51 -24.23
N TYR A 27 2.04 8.53 -23.31
CA TYR A 27 1.84 9.12 -22.00
C TYR A 27 3.05 9.93 -21.57
N LEU A 28 2.83 11.22 -21.33
CA LEU A 28 3.76 12.07 -20.61
C LEU A 28 3.26 12.21 -19.17
N LYS A 29 4.01 11.63 -18.22
CA LYS A 29 3.74 11.71 -16.78
C LYS A 29 4.76 12.61 -16.10
N THR A 30 4.30 13.50 -15.24
CA THR A 30 5.21 14.24 -14.37
C THR A 30 5.60 13.40 -13.16
N ILE A 31 6.88 13.42 -12.77
CA ILE A 31 7.40 12.69 -11.60
C ILE A 31 8.05 13.65 -10.60
N PRO A 32 7.94 13.39 -9.29
CA PRO A 32 8.53 14.25 -8.27
C PRO A 32 10.02 13.94 -8.07
N ASP A 33 10.84 14.18 -9.09
CA ASP A 33 12.27 13.86 -9.10
C ASP A 33 13.11 15.04 -9.63
N PHE A 34 14.42 14.97 -9.43
CA PHE A 34 15.43 15.92 -9.85
C PHE A 34 16.09 15.49 -11.17
N TYR A 35 16.07 16.34 -12.20
CA TYR A 35 16.83 16.12 -13.44
C TYR A 35 17.82 17.27 -13.75
N PRO A 36 19.15 17.02 -13.72
CA PRO A 36 20.17 18.08 -13.70
C PRO A 36 20.38 18.82 -15.02
N ASN A 37 20.03 18.22 -16.16
CA ASN A 37 20.45 18.69 -17.48
C ASN A 37 19.33 18.56 -18.52
N ASN A 38 19.58 19.04 -19.74
CA ASN A 38 18.61 18.98 -20.84
C ASN A 38 18.69 17.69 -21.68
N SER A 39 19.53 16.72 -21.30
CA SER A 39 19.64 15.46 -22.03
C SER A 39 18.52 14.50 -21.62
N ILE A 40 17.97 13.77 -22.59
CA ILE A 40 16.95 12.76 -22.30
C ILE A 40 17.67 11.45 -22.04
N HIS A 41 17.40 10.84 -20.89
CA HIS A 41 17.82 9.48 -20.61
C HIS A 41 16.78 8.51 -21.18
N TRP A 42 17.18 7.71 -22.16
CA TRP A 42 16.35 6.64 -22.70
C TRP A 42 16.67 5.35 -21.97
N TYR A 43 15.63 4.66 -21.50
CA TYR A 43 15.81 3.43 -20.75
C TYR A 43 16.39 2.31 -21.62
N ASP A 44 17.14 1.41 -20.98
CA ASP A 44 17.77 0.27 -21.63
C ASP A 44 16.73 -0.59 -22.34
N GLY A 45 17.02 -0.91 -23.60
CA GLY A 45 16.09 -1.62 -24.45
C GLY A 45 14.91 -0.77 -24.93
N ALA A 46 14.52 0.34 -24.28
CA ALA A 46 13.33 1.14 -24.61
C ALA A 46 13.68 2.53 -25.19
N GLY A 47 14.57 2.59 -26.19
CA GLY A 47 14.95 3.81 -26.89
C GLY A 47 16.45 4.13 -26.85
N LYS A 48 17.20 3.47 -25.96
CA LYS A 48 18.66 3.55 -25.90
C LYS A 48 19.29 3.17 -27.24
N ASP A 49 20.22 4.00 -27.72
CA ASP A 49 20.89 3.86 -29.02
C ASP A 49 19.94 3.70 -30.23
N GLY A 50 18.72 4.21 -30.11
CA GLY A 50 17.68 4.11 -31.14
C GLY A 50 17.07 2.71 -31.28
N LYS A 51 17.14 1.88 -30.24
CA LYS A 51 16.53 0.54 -30.21
C LYS A 51 15.29 0.52 -29.30
N PRO A 52 14.11 0.11 -29.81
CA PRO A 52 12.90 -0.05 -29.01
C PRO A 52 12.87 -1.36 -28.23
N ASN A 53 12.03 -1.39 -27.19
CA ASN A 53 11.84 -2.59 -26.39
C ASN A 53 10.70 -3.36 -27.04
N ASN A 54 10.99 -4.54 -27.59
CA ASN A 54 9.96 -5.34 -28.22
C ASN A 54 9.21 -6.12 -27.16
N VAL A 55 7.97 -5.70 -26.90
CA VAL A 55 7.13 -6.20 -25.82
C VAL A 55 6.13 -7.25 -26.29
N TRP A 56 5.88 -7.35 -27.59
CA TRP A 56 5.02 -8.40 -28.14
C TRP A 56 5.37 -8.68 -29.60
N ASP A 57 6.11 -9.77 -29.83
CA ASP A 57 6.66 -10.12 -31.14
C ASP A 57 5.57 -10.35 -32.19
N LYS A 58 4.51 -11.11 -31.84
CA LYS A 58 3.41 -11.48 -32.75
C LYS A 58 2.77 -10.26 -33.42
N LEU A 59 2.54 -9.19 -32.64
CA LEU A 59 1.93 -7.96 -33.13
C LEU A 59 2.95 -6.88 -33.47
N SER A 60 4.25 -7.17 -33.33
CA SER A 60 5.35 -6.19 -33.49
C SER A 60 5.17 -4.94 -32.64
N ILE A 61 4.76 -5.13 -31.38
CA ILE A 61 4.52 -4.03 -30.43
C ILE A 61 5.82 -3.68 -29.73
N LYS A 62 6.12 -2.38 -29.73
CA LYS A 62 7.34 -1.79 -29.23
C LYS A 62 7.05 -0.73 -28.19
N GLN A 63 7.95 -0.60 -27.24
CA GLN A 63 7.94 0.46 -26.25
C GLN A 63 9.16 1.36 -26.40
N TRP A 64 8.92 2.66 -26.28
CA TRP A 64 9.94 3.70 -26.18
C TRP A 64 9.68 4.49 -24.90
N THR A 65 10.67 4.56 -24.01
CA THR A 65 10.52 5.23 -22.72
C THR A 65 11.76 6.08 -22.45
N GLY A 66 11.54 7.36 -22.17
CA GLY A 66 12.60 8.28 -21.79
C GLY A 66 12.19 9.15 -20.61
N CYS A 67 13.15 9.50 -19.77
CA CYS A 67 12.99 10.48 -18.70
C CYS A 67 13.91 11.68 -18.93
N GLY A 68 13.45 12.85 -18.49
CA GLY A 68 14.22 14.07 -18.64
C GLY A 68 13.52 15.24 -17.98
N LYS A 69 14.16 16.41 -18.06
CA LYS A 69 13.60 17.66 -17.56
C LYS A 69 12.22 17.95 -18.18
N ASP A 70 11.23 18.31 -17.36
CA ASP A 70 9.84 18.57 -17.76
C ASP A 70 9.73 19.39 -19.05
N SER A 71 10.40 20.54 -19.12
CA SER A 71 10.33 21.42 -20.30
C SER A 71 10.85 20.76 -21.59
N VAL A 72 11.83 19.87 -21.46
CA VAL A 72 12.40 19.13 -22.60
C VAL A 72 11.44 18.03 -23.04
N MET A 73 10.87 17.29 -22.09
CA MET A 73 9.93 16.20 -22.37
C MET A 73 8.59 16.70 -22.90
N LEU A 74 8.08 17.83 -22.38
CA LEU A 74 6.90 18.53 -22.91
C LEU A 74 7.10 18.93 -24.36
N LYS A 75 8.25 19.57 -24.65
CA LYS A 75 8.60 19.95 -26.02
C LYS A 75 8.72 18.72 -26.92
N LEU A 76 9.33 17.64 -26.45
CA LEU A 76 9.42 16.39 -27.20
C LEU A 76 8.03 15.83 -27.52
N PHE A 77 7.13 15.78 -26.54
CA PHE A 77 5.74 15.35 -26.76
C PHE A 77 5.06 16.17 -27.85
N ASP A 78 5.15 17.50 -27.78
CA ASP A 78 4.53 18.40 -28.76
C ASP A 78 5.17 18.26 -30.15
N ASP A 79 6.50 18.15 -30.21
CA ASP A 79 7.25 17.93 -31.44
C ASP A 79 6.89 16.58 -32.10
N LEU A 80 6.65 15.52 -31.31
CA LEU A 80 6.24 14.21 -31.82
C LEU A 80 4.89 14.29 -32.52
N LEU A 81 3.91 14.98 -31.92
CA LEU A 81 2.59 15.16 -32.51
C LEU A 81 2.62 16.04 -33.77
N ALA A 82 3.39 17.12 -33.74
CA ALA A 82 3.46 18.09 -34.83
C ALA A 82 4.27 17.57 -36.03
N LYS A 83 5.45 17.00 -35.76
CA LYS A 83 6.39 16.56 -36.81
C LYS A 83 6.21 15.11 -37.22
N LYS A 84 5.42 14.34 -36.46
CA LYS A 84 5.15 12.91 -36.70
C LYS A 84 6.42 12.08 -36.84
N LYS A 85 7.45 12.41 -36.06
CA LYS A 85 8.74 11.71 -36.06
C LYS A 85 9.45 11.80 -34.72
N LEU A 86 10.22 10.75 -34.42
CA LEU A 86 11.08 10.63 -33.24
C LEU A 86 12.53 10.42 -33.71
N THR A 87 13.48 11.19 -33.17
CA THR A 87 14.91 11.04 -33.50
C THR A 87 15.67 10.47 -32.30
N LEU A 88 16.24 9.27 -32.45
CA LEU A 88 16.98 8.56 -31.39
C LEU A 88 18.29 7.99 -31.94
N GLY A 89 19.40 8.27 -31.25
CA GLY A 89 20.71 7.73 -31.66
C GLY A 89 21.10 8.08 -33.10
N GLY A 90 20.67 9.24 -33.60
CA GLY A 90 20.88 9.67 -35.00
C GLY A 90 19.94 9.05 -36.03
N LYS A 91 19.00 8.17 -35.63
CA LYS A 91 17.99 7.57 -36.50
C LYS A 91 16.67 8.32 -36.41
N GLU A 92 16.03 8.54 -37.55
CA GLU A 92 14.66 9.05 -37.60
C GLU A 92 13.66 7.89 -37.68
N ILE A 93 12.65 7.94 -36.82
CA ILE A 93 11.55 6.99 -36.74
C ILE A 93 10.28 7.77 -37.13
N LEU A 94 9.64 7.39 -38.23
CA LEU A 94 8.42 8.04 -38.70
C LEU A 94 7.21 7.48 -37.96
N LEU A 95 6.36 8.36 -37.43
CA LEU A 95 5.19 8.02 -36.64
C LEU A 95 3.89 8.18 -37.44
N SER A 96 3.04 7.17 -37.43
CA SER A 96 1.65 7.29 -37.87
C SER A 96 0.77 7.61 -36.66
N ILE A 97 0.21 8.82 -36.62
CA ILE A 97 -0.56 9.33 -35.49
C ILE A 97 -2.06 9.38 -35.85
N PRO A 98 -2.96 8.81 -35.02
CA PRO A 98 -4.40 8.89 -35.26
C PRO A 98 -4.91 10.34 -35.30
N PRO A 99 -5.93 10.64 -36.12
CA PRO A 99 -6.70 11.88 -35.99
C PRO A 99 -7.25 12.01 -34.56
N HIS A 100 -7.12 13.19 -33.98
CA HIS A 100 -7.47 13.40 -32.58
C HIS A 100 -7.96 14.82 -32.30
N LYS A 101 -8.70 14.95 -31.20
CA LYS A 101 -9.05 16.19 -30.53
C LYS A 101 -8.34 16.24 -29.18
N VAL A 102 -8.01 17.44 -28.72
CA VAL A 102 -7.43 17.65 -27.40
C VAL A 102 -8.53 18.08 -26.45
N LYS A 103 -8.66 17.38 -25.31
CA LYS A 103 -9.55 17.77 -24.20
C LYS A 103 -8.69 18.08 -22.98
N SER A 104 -8.76 19.31 -22.50
CA SER A 104 -8.10 19.70 -21.25
C SER A 104 -8.96 19.33 -20.06
N ASN A 105 -8.33 18.71 -19.05
CA ASN A 105 -8.93 18.35 -17.78
C ASN A 105 -8.14 19.05 -16.66
N SER A 106 -8.86 19.53 -15.65
CA SER A 106 -8.29 20.14 -14.44
C SER A 106 -8.90 19.50 -13.21
N ALA A 107 -8.06 19.05 -12.28
CA ALA A 107 -8.50 18.61 -10.96
C ALA A 107 -8.88 19.82 -10.08
N ASP A 108 -9.64 19.56 -9.01
CA ASP A 108 -9.93 20.53 -7.95
C ASP A 108 -8.70 20.70 -7.02
N PRO A 109 -8.15 21.92 -6.87
CA PRO A 109 -6.94 22.17 -6.09
C PRO A 109 -7.09 21.91 -4.58
N PHE A 110 -8.31 21.84 -4.05
CA PHE A 110 -8.56 21.71 -2.62
C PHE A 110 -8.79 20.27 -2.14
N ASN A 111 -8.96 19.32 -3.07
CA ASN A 111 -9.44 17.96 -2.75
C ASN A 111 -8.44 16.83 -3.05
N SER A 112 -7.21 17.13 -3.54
CA SER A 112 -6.22 16.09 -3.90
C SER A 112 -4.77 16.47 -3.58
N ARG A 113 -3.98 15.49 -3.10
CA ARG A 113 -2.52 15.62 -2.88
C ARG A 113 -1.74 15.87 -4.18
N SER A 114 -2.26 15.39 -5.31
CA SER A 114 -1.75 15.65 -6.66
C SER A 114 -2.86 16.23 -7.53
N GLU A 115 -2.72 17.49 -7.93
CA GLU A 115 -3.65 18.13 -8.86
C GLU A 115 -3.29 17.69 -10.28
N ASN A 116 -3.82 16.59 -10.80
CA ASN A 116 -3.47 16.24 -12.17
C ASN A 116 -4.21 17.16 -13.15
N LYS A 117 -3.53 18.20 -13.64
CA LYS A 117 -3.93 18.90 -14.87
C LYS A 117 -3.36 18.11 -16.03
N PHE A 118 -4.20 17.68 -16.95
CA PHE A 118 -3.76 16.89 -18.09
C PHE A 118 -4.61 17.14 -19.32
N ASP A 119 -4.00 17.01 -20.49
CA ASP A 119 -4.71 16.93 -21.75
C ASP A 119 -4.88 15.47 -22.17
N SER A 120 -6.08 15.13 -22.63
CA SER A 120 -6.39 13.86 -23.28
C SER A 120 -6.42 14.03 -24.80
N LEU A 121 -5.73 13.16 -25.53
CA LEU A 121 -5.82 13.02 -26.98
C LEU A 121 -6.91 11.98 -27.29
N ILE A 122 -8.06 12.47 -27.75
CA ILE A 122 -9.26 11.68 -27.98
C ILE A 122 -9.41 11.43 -29.47
N THR A 123 -9.66 10.19 -29.86
CA THR A 123 -10.05 9.84 -31.23
C THR A 123 -11.51 9.38 -31.29
N GLU A 124 -12.19 9.67 -32.39
CA GLU A 124 -13.58 9.22 -32.62
C GLU A 124 -13.64 7.76 -33.08
N ASN A 125 -12.52 7.19 -33.56
CA ASN A 125 -12.46 5.82 -34.05
C ASN A 125 -11.15 5.13 -33.64
N ASN A 126 -11.25 4.18 -32.71
CA ASN A 126 -10.17 3.26 -32.33
C ASN A 126 -9.95 2.11 -33.33
N THR A 127 -10.59 2.13 -34.49
CA THR A 127 -10.50 1.06 -35.52
C THR A 127 -9.07 0.79 -36.00
N LEU A 128 -8.16 1.71 -35.71
CA LEU A 128 -6.74 1.58 -36.01
C LEU A 128 -5.97 0.76 -34.96
N ILE A 129 -6.48 0.54 -33.75
CA ILE A 129 -5.78 -0.27 -32.75
C ILE A 129 -6.10 -1.76 -33.02
N PRO A 130 -5.09 -2.65 -33.11
CA PRO A 130 -5.34 -4.08 -33.27
C PRO A 130 -6.26 -4.60 -32.16
N GLN A 131 -7.32 -5.34 -32.50
CA GLN A 131 -8.26 -5.86 -31.51
C GLN A 131 -7.56 -6.71 -30.44
N GLU A 132 -6.57 -7.52 -30.83
CA GLU A 132 -5.75 -8.30 -29.91
C GLU A 132 -5.02 -7.42 -28.89
N PHE A 133 -4.49 -6.26 -29.30
CA PHE A 133 -3.84 -5.31 -28.38
C PHE A 133 -4.84 -4.65 -27.43
N TYR A 134 -6.06 -4.39 -27.90
CA TYR A 134 -7.11 -3.71 -27.16
C TYR A 134 -7.79 -4.59 -26.08
N GLN A 135 -7.50 -5.89 -26.04
CA GLN A 135 -8.04 -6.79 -25.01
C GLN A 135 -7.47 -6.46 -23.62
N LYS A 136 -8.36 -6.37 -22.62
CA LYS A 136 -8.03 -6.02 -21.24
C LYS A 136 -6.94 -6.92 -20.66
N GLU A 137 -7.04 -8.22 -20.91
CA GLU A 137 -6.12 -9.24 -20.40
C GLU A 137 -4.70 -9.02 -20.93
N ASN A 138 -4.56 -8.67 -22.22
CA ASN A 138 -3.26 -8.45 -22.85
C ASN A 138 -2.60 -7.16 -22.34
N LEU A 139 -3.39 -6.10 -22.14
CA LEU A 139 -2.91 -4.86 -21.54
C LEU A 139 -2.50 -5.02 -20.07
N GLN A 140 -3.15 -5.92 -19.33
CA GLN A 140 -2.75 -6.27 -17.95
C GLN A 140 -1.39 -6.99 -17.88
N PHE A 141 -1.03 -7.79 -18.89
CA PHE A 141 0.34 -8.35 -18.98
C PHE A 141 1.38 -7.26 -19.26
N LEU A 142 1.04 -6.26 -20.09
CA LEU A 142 1.90 -5.11 -20.36
C LEU A 142 2.12 -4.21 -19.13
N SER A 143 1.12 -4.01 -18.26
CA SER A 143 1.26 -3.17 -17.06
C SER A 143 1.97 -3.85 -15.87
N ALA A 144 2.43 -5.09 -16.04
CA ALA A 144 3.24 -5.86 -15.08
C ALA A 144 2.56 -6.34 -13.78
N ASN A 145 1.24 -6.25 -13.66
CA ASN A 145 0.51 -6.73 -12.48
C ASN A 145 0.08 -8.22 -12.55
N LYS A 146 0.19 -8.85 -13.73
CA LYS A 146 0.01 -10.30 -13.90
C LYS A 146 1.31 -10.96 -14.36
N THR A 147 1.77 -11.98 -13.62
CA THR A 147 2.71 -12.98 -14.14
C THR A 147 1.92 -13.95 -15.02
N GLY A 148 2.32 -14.21 -16.27
CA GLY A 148 1.66 -15.29 -17.01
C GLY A 148 1.68 -15.34 -18.53
N SER A 149 2.35 -14.43 -19.27
CA SER A 149 2.50 -14.62 -20.72
C SER A 149 3.97 -14.79 -21.10
N SER A 150 4.31 -15.90 -21.76
CA SER A 150 5.61 -16.07 -22.43
C SER A 150 5.72 -15.22 -23.69
N GLU A 151 4.61 -14.67 -24.17
CA GLU A 151 4.49 -13.95 -25.44
C GLU A 151 4.51 -12.43 -25.27
N ILE A 152 3.85 -11.92 -24.22
CA ILE A 152 3.71 -10.49 -23.93
C ILE A 152 4.62 -10.15 -22.76
N LYS A 153 5.64 -9.34 -23.03
CA LYS A 153 6.59 -8.87 -22.01
C LYS A 153 6.07 -7.58 -21.37
N PRO A 154 6.24 -7.41 -20.05
CA PRO A 154 5.81 -6.19 -19.38
C PRO A 154 6.57 -4.94 -19.86
N LEU A 155 5.89 -3.79 -19.80
CA LEU A 155 6.43 -2.47 -20.08
C LEU A 155 7.46 -2.08 -19.00
N PHE A 156 8.52 -1.41 -19.40
CA PHE A 156 9.58 -0.92 -18.54
C PHE A 156 9.60 0.63 -18.47
N PRO A 157 9.76 1.26 -17.29
CA PRO A 157 9.94 0.63 -15.97
C PRO A 157 8.69 -0.07 -15.45
N PHE A 158 8.89 -1.17 -14.72
CA PHE A 158 7.78 -1.95 -14.13
C PHE A 158 7.00 -1.11 -13.12
N GLY A 159 5.68 -1.30 -13.07
CA GLY A 159 4.79 -0.56 -12.17
C GLY A 159 4.58 0.91 -12.54
N PHE A 160 5.02 1.35 -13.73
CA PHE A 160 4.81 2.72 -14.18
C PHE A 160 3.33 3.03 -14.52
N PHE A 161 2.62 2.03 -15.04
CA PHE A 161 1.20 2.10 -15.33
C PHE A 161 0.42 1.34 -14.26
N GLU A 162 -0.63 1.96 -13.74
CA GLU A 162 -1.58 1.30 -12.84
C GLU A 162 -2.39 0.22 -13.58
N ASP A 163 -3.05 -0.64 -12.80
CA ASP A 163 -3.91 -1.68 -13.36
C ASP A 163 -5.00 -1.10 -14.26
N ASN A 164 -5.17 -1.72 -15.43
CA ASN A 164 -6.13 -1.32 -16.45
C ASN A 164 -5.95 0.11 -16.99
N PHE A 165 -4.97 0.89 -16.55
CA PHE A 165 -4.83 2.29 -16.94
C PHE A 165 -4.87 2.51 -18.45
N ILE A 166 -4.10 1.71 -19.20
CA ILE A 166 -4.06 1.81 -20.66
C ILE A 166 -5.41 1.37 -21.26
N TYR A 167 -5.99 0.27 -20.75
CA TYR A 167 -7.27 -0.26 -21.22
C TYR A 167 -8.41 0.75 -21.00
N ASP A 168 -8.52 1.30 -19.80
CA ASP A 168 -9.59 2.23 -19.43
C ASP A 168 -9.50 3.50 -20.27
N ASN A 169 -8.30 4.04 -20.50
CA ASN A 169 -8.12 5.19 -21.39
C ASN A 169 -8.49 4.87 -22.83
N LEU A 170 -7.96 3.77 -23.38
CA LEU A 170 -8.28 3.36 -24.74
C LEU A 170 -9.78 3.11 -24.91
N SER A 171 -10.45 2.53 -23.91
CA SER A 171 -11.90 2.28 -23.92
C SER A 171 -12.75 3.54 -24.02
N ASN A 172 -12.22 4.66 -23.54
CA ASN A 172 -12.83 5.99 -23.65
C ASN A 172 -12.36 6.76 -24.89
N GLY A 173 -11.68 6.11 -25.84
CA GLY A 173 -11.11 6.76 -27.03
C GLY A 173 -9.87 7.60 -26.77
N ILE A 174 -9.29 7.52 -25.57
CA ILE A 174 -8.11 8.28 -25.16
C ILE A 174 -6.86 7.45 -25.45
N TRP A 175 -6.11 7.82 -26.47
CA TRP A 175 -4.86 7.15 -26.86
C TRP A 175 -3.62 7.93 -26.44
N GLY A 176 -3.79 9.16 -25.95
CA GLY A 176 -2.70 9.98 -25.47
C GLY A 176 -3.06 10.79 -24.24
N ILE A 177 -2.11 10.91 -23.31
CA ILE A 177 -2.26 11.73 -22.11
C ILE A 177 -1.01 12.59 -21.94
N LYS A 178 -1.21 13.88 -21.67
CA LYS A 178 -0.15 14.84 -21.39
C LYS A 178 -0.39 15.47 -20.03
N ASP A 179 0.31 15.00 -19.02
CA ASP A 179 0.27 15.60 -17.69
C ASP A 179 1.07 16.90 -17.68
N TYR A 180 0.50 17.91 -17.05
CA TYR A 180 1.17 19.16 -16.74
C TYR A 180 1.62 19.14 -15.29
N ARG A 181 2.81 19.70 -15.05
CA ARG A 181 3.29 19.89 -13.68
C ARG A 181 2.33 20.78 -12.92
N THR A 182 1.87 20.28 -11.79
CA THR A 182 1.11 21.04 -10.80
C THR A 182 1.83 21.03 -9.47
N ALA A 183 1.28 21.78 -8.53
CA ALA A 183 1.78 21.89 -7.18
C ALA A 183 1.69 20.54 -6.45
N TYR A 184 2.84 19.94 -6.18
CA TYR A 184 2.99 18.73 -5.37
C TYR A 184 3.50 19.10 -3.99
N LEU A 185 2.84 18.62 -2.94
CA LEU A 185 3.20 18.86 -1.55
C LEU A 185 3.26 17.53 -0.80
N THR A 186 4.39 17.28 -0.15
CA THR A 186 4.56 16.20 0.82
C THR A 186 5.30 16.72 2.05
N PHE A 187 5.00 16.16 3.22
CA PHE A 187 5.61 16.57 4.48
C PHE A 187 5.46 15.49 5.54
N HIS A 188 6.26 15.61 6.59
CA HIS A 188 6.21 14.72 7.75
C HIS A 188 6.65 15.47 9.02
N GLY A 189 6.17 14.99 10.17
CA GLY A 189 6.71 15.38 11.47
C GLY A 189 8.10 14.78 11.69
N VAL A 190 8.90 15.40 12.54
CA VAL A 190 10.22 14.88 12.92
C VAL A 190 10.11 14.08 14.21
N ARG A 191 10.52 12.81 14.15
CA ARG A 191 10.37 11.87 15.26
C ARG A 191 11.07 12.32 16.54
N LYS A 192 12.26 12.92 16.44
CA LYS A 192 13.05 13.36 17.60
C LYS A 192 12.35 14.44 18.44
N THR A 193 11.41 15.18 17.86
CA THR A 193 10.63 16.25 18.50
C THR A 193 9.19 15.82 18.73
N SER A 194 8.90 14.53 18.61
CA SER A 194 7.59 13.95 18.82
C SER A 194 7.31 13.77 20.31
N GLU A 195 6.19 14.31 20.75
CA GLU A 195 5.61 14.09 22.08
C GLU A 195 4.47 13.08 21.95
N LYS A 196 4.50 12.03 22.80
CA LYS A 196 3.58 10.89 22.73
C LYS A 196 2.12 11.34 22.89
N GLY A 197 1.30 11.10 21.86
CA GLY A 197 -0.15 11.37 21.87
C GLY A 197 -0.53 12.83 21.61
N ILE A 198 0.45 13.72 21.44
CA ILE A 198 0.24 15.17 21.26
C ILE A 198 0.64 15.58 19.84
N GLY A 199 1.86 15.26 19.42
CA GLY A 199 2.33 15.70 18.11
C GLY A 199 3.84 15.84 17.96
N SER A 200 4.28 16.21 16.76
CA SER A 200 5.67 16.63 16.54
C SER A 200 5.79 18.15 16.72
N LYS A 201 6.91 18.61 17.30
CA LYS A 201 7.29 20.03 17.38
C LYS A 201 8.13 20.52 16.21
N GLU A 202 8.45 19.67 15.23
CA GLU A 202 9.23 20.07 14.05
C GLU A 202 8.60 19.40 12.82
N MET A 203 8.39 20.16 11.75
CA MET A 203 7.92 19.62 10.47
C MET A 203 8.93 19.89 9.38
N VAL A 204 9.08 18.90 8.50
CA VAL A 204 9.88 18.97 7.28
C VAL A 204 8.97 18.63 6.11
N GLY A 205 9.08 19.38 5.04
CA GLY A 205 8.33 19.09 3.83
C GLY A 205 9.06 19.46 2.57
N PHE A 206 8.46 19.03 1.48
CA PHE A 206 8.92 19.21 0.12
C PHE A 206 7.73 19.68 -0.71
N TYR A 207 7.90 20.84 -1.32
CA TYR A 207 6.96 21.46 -2.22
C TYR A 207 7.58 21.59 -3.59
N GLN A 208 6.90 21.11 -4.62
CA GLN A 208 7.42 21.12 -5.98
C GLN A 208 6.40 21.69 -6.94
N GLN A 209 6.84 22.68 -7.71
CA GLN A 209 6.08 23.27 -8.79
C GLN A 209 6.99 24.01 -9.78
N ASN A 210 6.41 24.78 -10.71
CA ASN A 210 7.15 25.69 -11.57
C ASN A 210 7.37 27.03 -10.85
N PHE A 211 8.28 27.05 -9.88
CA PHE A 211 8.57 28.23 -9.06
C PHE A 211 8.83 29.49 -9.90
N ASN A 212 8.17 30.59 -9.52
CA ASN A 212 8.51 31.92 -9.99
C ASN A 212 9.69 32.46 -9.15
N PRO A 213 10.86 32.73 -9.73
CA PRO A 213 12.03 33.21 -8.98
C PRO A 213 11.84 34.57 -8.31
N LYS A 214 10.79 35.32 -8.68
CA LYS A 214 10.46 36.63 -8.11
C LYS A 214 9.42 36.56 -6.99
N SER A 215 8.78 35.40 -6.80
CA SER A 215 7.74 35.20 -5.80
C SER A 215 8.33 34.60 -4.53
N GLU A 216 7.74 34.98 -3.39
CA GLU A 216 8.01 34.35 -2.10
C GLU A 216 7.08 33.17 -1.90
N TYR A 217 7.64 32.03 -1.48
CA TYR A 217 6.90 30.80 -1.21
C TYR A 217 7.04 30.45 0.27
N VAL A 218 5.93 30.27 0.96
CA VAL A 218 5.91 30.03 2.40
C VAL A 218 4.97 28.88 2.73
N ALA A 219 5.44 27.91 3.50
CA ALA A 219 4.62 26.90 4.15
C ALA A 219 4.16 27.42 5.52
N VAL A 220 2.86 27.44 5.75
CA VAL A 220 2.22 27.76 7.03
C VAL A 220 1.60 26.49 7.58
N ILE A 221 1.93 26.15 8.82
CA ILE A 221 1.41 24.99 9.54
C ILE A 221 0.38 25.49 10.54
N LYS A 222 -0.84 24.99 10.40
CA LYS A 222 -1.94 25.23 11.33
C LYS A 222 -2.29 23.96 12.10
N ASN A 223 -2.76 24.14 13.34
CA ASN A 223 -3.34 23.08 14.16
C ASN A 223 -4.81 22.81 13.78
N GLU A 224 -5.46 21.87 14.47
CA GLU A 224 -6.88 21.53 14.31
C GLU A 224 -7.82 22.74 14.48
N ALA A 225 -7.47 23.66 15.38
CA ALA A 225 -8.22 24.90 15.62
C ALA A 225 -7.86 26.03 14.62
N GLU A 226 -7.19 25.70 13.51
CA GLU A 226 -6.71 26.61 12.46
C GLU A 226 -5.76 27.72 12.90
N HIS A 227 -5.19 27.63 14.11
CA HIS A 227 -4.18 28.58 14.57
C HIS A 227 -2.84 28.30 13.90
N GLU A 228 -2.15 29.34 13.44
CA GLU A 228 -0.78 29.24 12.95
C GLU A 228 0.17 28.83 14.07
N ILE A 229 0.80 27.68 13.92
CA ILE A 229 1.74 27.11 14.89
C ILE A 229 3.14 26.96 14.31
N GLY A 230 3.32 27.14 13.00
CA GLY A 230 4.62 27.09 12.36
C GLY A 230 4.60 27.79 11.00
N LYS A 231 5.76 28.32 10.61
CA LYS A 231 5.96 28.98 9.32
C LYS A 231 7.37 28.77 8.82
N ALA A 232 7.52 28.50 7.53
CA ALA A 232 8.83 28.39 6.89
C ALA A 232 8.81 28.85 5.44
N THR A 233 9.82 29.61 5.05
CA THR A 233 10.10 29.88 3.64
C THR A 233 10.52 28.60 2.95
N ILE A 234 9.96 28.35 1.77
CA ILE A 234 10.29 27.23 0.91
C ILE A 234 11.49 27.62 0.05
N ASP A 235 12.57 26.84 0.10
CA ASP A 235 13.71 27.06 -0.78
C ASP A 235 13.29 26.78 -2.22
N ASN A 236 13.11 27.83 -3.02
CA ASN A 236 12.67 27.68 -4.40
C ASN A 236 13.60 26.80 -5.24
N LYS A 237 14.90 26.68 -4.91
CA LYS A 237 15.83 25.84 -5.67
C LYS A 237 15.61 24.35 -5.44
N THR A 238 15.23 23.98 -4.22
CA THR A 238 15.19 22.58 -3.77
C THR A 238 13.80 22.10 -3.39
N GLY A 239 12.82 23.01 -3.24
CA GLY A 239 11.48 22.70 -2.77
C GLY A 239 11.37 22.40 -1.28
N PHE A 240 12.49 22.33 -0.55
CA PHE A 240 12.47 21.95 0.87
C PHE A 240 12.04 23.12 1.76
N PHE A 241 11.29 22.78 2.81
CA PHE A 241 11.04 23.64 3.94
C PHE A 241 11.15 22.86 5.25
N LYS A 242 11.47 23.59 6.32
CA LYS A 242 11.59 23.05 7.66
C LYS A 242 11.19 24.13 8.67
N THR A 243 10.36 23.77 9.64
CA THR A 243 9.91 24.71 10.67
C THR A 243 9.88 24.05 12.05
N GLN A 244 10.14 24.85 13.10
CA GLN A 244 9.81 24.49 14.47
C GLN A 244 8.39 24.99 14.75
N LEU A 245 7.63 24.18 15.47
CA LEU A 245 6.26 24.49 15.84
C LEU A 245 6.25 25.09 17.26
N SER A 246 5.40 26.09 17.47
CA SER A 246 5.17 26.71 18.79
C SER A 246 4.60 25.70 19.79
N GLU A 247 3.85 24.71 19.30
CA GLU A 247 3.29 23.60 20.05
C GLU A 247 3.36 22.29 19.25
N PRO A 248 3.38 21.12 19.90
CA PRO A 248 3.32 19.85 19.20
C PRO A 248 1.94 19.68 18.55
N THR A 249 1.93 19.20 17.31
CA THR A 249 0.68 18.89 16.60
C THR A 249 0.71 17.51 15.97
N LYS A 250 -0.43 16.82 15.98
CA LYS A 250 -0.67 15.56 15.26
C LYS A 250 -1.63 15.74 14.11
N GLU A 251 -2.40 16.81 14.04
CA GLU A 251 -3.38 17.05 12.98
C GLU A 251 -3.61 18.54 12.74
N GLY A 252 -4.09 18.88 11.55
CA GLY A 252 -4.33 20.27 11.16
C GLY A 252 -4.21 20.49 9.66
N LYS A 253 -3.69 21.64 9.25
CA LYS A 253 -3.61 22.05 7.85
C LYS A 253 -2.24 22.60 7.50
N VAL A 254 -1.68 22.21 6.35
CA VAL A 254 -0.52 22.86 5.73
C VAL A 254 -1.00 23.71 4.57
N GLU A 255 -0.73 25.02 4.65
CA GLU A 255 -1.02 25.99 3.61
C GLU A 255 0.27 26.45 2.92
N ILE A 256 0.24 26.56 1.60
CA ILE A 256 1.30 27.14 0.80
C ILE A 256 0.83 28.50 0.33
N LEU A 257 1.56 29.53 0.75
CA LEU A 257 1.34 30.91 0.35
C LEU A 257 2.36 31.32 -0.71
N VAL A 258 1.89 31.96 -1.78
CA VAL A 258 2.71 32.62 -2.79
C VAL A 258 2.42 34.10 -2.77
N ASP A 259 3.42 34.91 -2.45
CA ASP A 259 3.25 36.37 -2.32
C ASP A 259 2.04 36.73 -1.41
N ALA A 260 1.92 36.01 -0.29
CA ALA A 260 0.85 36.09 0.71
C ALA A 260 -0.56 35.66 0.25
N LYS A 261 -0.70 34.99 -0.90
CA LYS A 261 -1.96 34.38 -1.35
C LYS A 261 -1.91 32.87 -1.21
N GLU A 262 -2.98 32.26 -0.69
CA GLU A 262 -3.10 30.80 -0.63
C GLU A 262 -3.10 30.23 -2.06
N GLU A 263 -2.12 29.37 -2.33
CA GLU A 263 -2.01 28.61 -3.57
C GLU A 263 -2.43 27.16 -3.37
N LYS A 264 -2.13 26.60 -2.18
CA LYS A 264 -2.48 25.21 -1.86
C LYS A 264 -2.75 25.04 -0.37
N ALA A 265 -3.64 24.12 -0.05
CA ALA A 265 -4.05 23.79 1.30
C ALA A 265 -4.27 22.27 1.39
N ILE A 266 -3.66 21.61 2.37
CA ILE A 266 -3.87 20.17 2.62
C ILE A 266 -4.08 19.94 4.11
N GLU A 267 -5.19 19.30 4.47
CA GLU A 267 -5.40 18.75 5.80
C GLU A 267 -4.49 17.54 6.05
N TYR A 268 -4.00 17.40 7.27
CA TYR A 268 -3.08 16.35 7.64
C TYR A 268 -3.39 15.70 8.98
N PHE A 269 -2.95 14.45 9.08
CA PHE A 269 -2.81 13.70 10.31
C PHE A 269 -1.42 13.03 10.30
N LEU A 270 -0.62 13.29 11.33
CA LEU A 270 0.72 12.74 11.52
C LEU A 270 0.61 11.45 12.32
N ILE A 271 1.13 10.37 11.73
CA ILE A 271 1.21 9.08 12.41
C ILE A 271 2.29 9.19 13.49
N GLN A 272 1.87 9.25 14.75
CA GLN A 272 2.75 9.08 15.90
C GLN A 272 2.73 7.62 16.30
N ASP A 273 3.92 7.01 16.46
CA ASP A 273 4.17 5.62 16.90
C ASP A 273 2.90 4.76 17.05
N ILE A 274 2.64 3.85 16.10
CA ILE A 274 1.64 2.79 16.29
C ILE A 274 2.16 1.88 17.40
N GLN A 275 1.82 2.23 18.65
CA GLN A 275 2.03 1.39 19.81
C GLN A 275 0.74 0.65 20.09
N VAL A 276 0.82 -0.65 20.34
CA VAL A 276 -0.32 -1.46 20.81
C VAL A 276 -0.61 -1.10 22.28
N ASN A 277 -1.14 0.10 22.52
CA ASN A 277 -1.56 0.57 23.84
C ASN A 277 -3.08 0.43 23.94
N GLY A 278 -3.56 -0.81 24.00
CA GLY A 278 -4.97 -1.09 24.23
C GLY A 278 -5.34 -0.81 25.69
N HIS A 279 -5.73 0.40 26.09
CA HIS A 279 -5.93 0.71 27.52
C HIS A 279 -7.38 0.47 27.97
N ILE A 280 -7.57 -0.31 29.03
CA ILE A 280 -8.87 -0.40 29.73
C ILE A 280 -8.88 0.55 30.94
N ALA A 281 -9.73 1.57 30.90
CA ALA A 281 -10.03 2.46 32.02
C ALA A 281 -11.54 2.66 32.16
N ASN A 282 -12.08 2.56 33.39
CA ASN A 282 -13.49 2.84 33.71
C ASN A 282 -14.50 2.21 32.72
N ALA A 283 -14.34 0.91 32.44
CA ALA A 283 -15.16 0.15 31.48
C ALA A 283 -15.11 0.65 30.03
N THR A 284 -14.08 1.42 29.65
CA THR A 284 -13.81 1.80 28.25
C THR A 284 -12.48 1.18 27.83
N PHE A 285 -12.47 0.52 26.67
CA PHE A 285 -11.29 0.01 25.99
C PHE A 285 -10.96 0.94 24.82
N LYS A 286 -9.77 1.55 24.86
CA LYS A 286 -9.23 2.30 23.72
C LYS A 286 -8.36 1.36 22.89
N ASP A 287 -8.70 1.15 21.63
CA ASP A 287 -8.00 0.20 20.76
C ASP A 287 -6.68 0.75 20.19
N ALA A 288 -5.90 -0.09 19.50
CA ALA A 288 -4.60 0.29 18.92
C ALA A 288 -4.69 1.38 17.83
N TYR A 289 -5.89 1.67 17.34
CA TYR A 289 -6.17 2.66 16.31
C TYR A 289 -6.82 3.93 16.89
N GLY A 290 -6.98 3.99 18.21
CA GLY A 290 -7.48 5.16 18.94
C GLY A 290 -8.99 5.23 19.10
N ARG A 291 -9.73 4.19 18.69
CA ARG A 291 -11.19 4.08 18.85
C ARG A 291 -11.53 3.68 20.29
N ASP A 292 -12.55 4.31 20.87
CA ASP A 292 -13.00 4.04 22.24
C ASP A 292 -14.26 3.15 22.22
N PHE A 293 -14.22 2.05 22.99
CA PHE A 293 -15.28 1.04 23.06
C PHE A 293 -15.73 0.83 24.49
N MET A 294 -17.05 0.78 24.71
CA MET A 294 -17.62 0.54 26.02
C MET A 294 -17.74 -0.96 26.31
N LEU A 295 -17.15 -1.41 27.41
CA LEU A 295 -17.20 -2.80 27.87
C LEU A 295 -18.53 -3.05 28.59
N THR A 296 -19.45 -3.74 27.92
CA THR A 296 -20.71 -4.20 28.51
C THR A 296 -20.51 -5.52 29.25
N SER A 297 -21.30 -5.78 30.29
CA SER A 297 -21.31 -7.09 30.94
C SER A 297 -21.96 -8.17 30.07
N ASP A 298 -22.86 -7.77 29.17
CA ASP A 298 -23.57 -8.69 28.28
C ASP A 298 -22.68 -8.97 27.07
N LYS A 299 -22.26 -10.24 26.97
CA LYS A 299 -21.55 -10.73 25.80
C LYS A 299 -22.53 -10.86 24.66
N GLU A 300 -22.32 -10.07 23.61
CA GLU A 300 -23.14 -10.14 22.42
C GLU A 300 -23.10 -11.54 21.78
N LYS A 301 -24.18 -11.92 21.07
CA LYS A 301 -24.24 -13.20 20.34
C LYS A 301 -23.13 -13.27 19.28
N ARG A 302 -22.47 -14.43 19.17
CA ARG A 302 -21.46 -14.69 18.14
C ARG A 302 -22.11 -14.86 16.76
N PRO A 303 -21.48 -14.38 15.67
CA PRO A 303 -21.99 -14.58 14.32
C PRO A 303 -21.93 -16.07 13.94
N GLU A 304 -23.00 -16.56 13.33
CA GLU A 304 -23.08 -17.95 12.86
C GLU A 304 -22.40 -18.16 11.51
N ASN A 305 -22.26 -17.10 10.71
CA ASN A 305 -21.67 -17.10 9.37
C ASN A 305 -20.72 -15.91 9.19
N ILE A 306 -19.77 -16.04 8.27
CA ILE A 306 -18.92 -14.95 7.78
C ILE A 306 -18.93 -14.97 6.25
N SER A 307 -18.75 -13.82 5.60
CA SER A 307 -18.65 -13.73 4.14
C SER A 307 -17.21 -13.80 3.68
N SER A 308 -16.98 -14.29 2.46
CA SER A 308 -15.69 -14.14 1.81
C SER A 308 -15.34 -12.67 1.62
N PHE A 309 -14.09 -12.30 1.81
CA PHE A 309 -13.63 -10.92 1.62
C PHE A 309 -12.18 -10.88 1.15
N THR A 310 -11.88 -9.93 0.27
CA THR A 310 -10.52 -9.61 -0.16
C THR A 310 -10.14 -8.24 0.39
N TRP A 311 -9.10 -8.22 1.21
CA TRP A 311 -8.47 -7.01 1.72
C TRP A 311 -7.16 -6.77 0.98
N GLN A 312 -6.92 -5.54 0.55
CA GLN A 312 -5.65 -5.14 -0.07
C GLN A 312 -5.23 -3.80 0.55
N GLN A 313 -4.00 -3.70 1.05
CA GLN A 313 -3.57 -2.50 1.77
C GLN A 313 -3.61 -1.24 0.89
N ASN A 314 -3.33 -1.40 -0.40
CA ASN A 314 -3.21 -0.32 -1.39
C ASN A 314 -4.55 0.29 -1.84
N VAL A 315 -5.71 -0.31 -1.51
CA VAL A 315 -7.02 0.29 -1.88
C VAL A 315 -7.47 1.38 -0.91
N TYR A 316 -6.78 1.56 0.21
CA TYR A 316 -7.08 2.56 1.23
C TYR A 316 -6.16 3.77 1.06
N ALA A 317 -6.72 4.98 1.24
CA ALA A 317 -5.99 6.24 1.08
C ALA A 317 -4.86 6.42 2.12
N ASP A 318 -4.99 5.77 3.27
CA ASP A 318 -4.00 5.78 4.33
C ASP A 318 -3.84 4.38 4.96
N LYS A 319 -2.62 4.11 5.42
CA LYS A 319 -2.23 2.81 5.99
C LYS A 319 -2.96 2.50 7.29
N ASN A 320 -3.30 3.53 8.07
CA ASN A 320 -3.96 3.36 9.36
C ASN A 320 -5.38 2.81 9.17
N THR A 321 -6.16 3.42 8.28
CA THR A 321 -7.49 2.94 7.87
C THR A 321 -7.41 1.53 7.28
N ALA A 322 -6.38 1.24 6.46
CA ALA A 322 -6.18 -0.10 5.92
C ALA A 322 -6.02 -1.16 7.03
N ASN A 323 -5.15 -0.89 7.99
CA ASN A 323 -4.84 -1.81 9.09
C ASN A 323 -5.98 -1.89 10.12
N GLN A 324 -6.69 -0.78 10.37
CA GLN A 324 -7.91 -0.79 11.16
C GLN A 324 -8.94 -1.71 10.52
N LYS A 325 -9.15 -1.61 9.20
CA LYS A 325 -10.06 -2.49 8.49
C LYS A 325 -9.61 -3.94 8.51
N LEU A 326 -8.31 -4.21 8.41
CA LEU A 326 -7.74 -5.55 8.60
C LEU A 326 -8.03 -6.09 10.00
N SER A 327 -7.90 -5.26 11.03
CA SER A 327 -8.22 -5.63 12.42
C SER A 327 -9.70 -5.98 12.59
N ASP A 328 -10.61 -5.17 12.04
CA ASP A 328 -12.06 -5.44 12.08
C ASP A 328 -12.42 -6.76 11.39
N LEU A 329 -11.72 -7.09 10.28
CA LEU A 329 -11.90 -8.35 9.57
C LEU A 329 -11.38 -9.54 10.39
N PHE A 330 -10.21 -9.41 11.01
CA PHE A 330 -9.70 -10.43 11.93
C PHE A 330 -10.64 -10.64 13.12
N GLN A 331 -11.17 -9.57 13.71
CA GLN A 331 -12.14 -9.67 14.80
C GLN A 331 -13.37 -10.46 14.34
N SER A 332 -13.91 -10.12 13.17
CA SER A 332 -15.06 -10.84 12.58
C SER A 332 -14.79 -12.34 12.42
N ILE A 333 -13.58 -12.72 12.00
CA ILE A 333 -13.17 -14.13 11.91
C ILE A 333 -13.11 -14.78 13.29
N LEU A 334 -12.41 -14.17 14.24
CA LEU A 334 -12.23 -14.72 15.59
C LEU A 334 -13.59 -14.88 16.31
N ASP A 335 -14.50 -13.92 16.14
CA ASP A 335 -15.84 -13.98 16.69
C ASP A 335 -16.67 -15.13 16.12
N TYR A 336 -16.57 -15.36 14.80
CA TYR A 336 -17.19 -16.47 14.08
C TYR A 336 -16.63 -17.84 14.49
N LEU A 337 -15.30 -17.94 14.67
CA LEU A 337 -14.61 -19.17 15.07
C LEU A 337 -14.90 -19.57 16.52
N GLY A 338 -15.29 -18.65 17.39
CA GLY A 338 -15.76 -18.99 18.73
C GLY A 338 -14.70 -18.84 19.83
N PRO A 339 -14.93 -19.44 21.01
CA PRO A 339 -14.12 -19.17 22.20
C PRO A 339 -12.81 -19.97 22.27
N LYS A 340 -12.67 -21.05 21.48
CA LYS A 340 -11.44 -21.83 21.36
C LYS A 340 -11.01 -21.81 19.90
N ILE A 341 -9.83 -21.27 19.62
CA ILE A 341 -9.38 -20.97 18.26
C ILE A 341 -8.00 -21.57 18.02
N LEU A 342 -7.80 -22.16 16.84
CA LEU A 342 -6.50 -22.60 16.34
C LEU A 342 -6.14 -21.81 15.09
N ILE A 343 -5.08 -21.01 15.17
CA ILE A 343 -4.45 -20.31 14.05
C ILE A 343 -3.31 -21.18 13.55
N ALA A 344 -3.50 -21.86 12.42
CA ALA A 344 -2.43 -22.60 11.78
C ALA A 344 -1.75 -21.73 10.72
N ASP A 345 -0.54 -21.26 11.01
CA ASP A 345 0.31 -20.47 10.11
C ASP A 345 1.74 -21.04 10.15
N PRO A 346 2.32 -21.50 9.03
CA PRO A 346 3.65 -22.10 9.03
C PRO A 346 4.75 -21.21 9.61
N TYR A 347 4.56 -19.89 9.62
CA TYR A 347 5.51 -18.91 10.16
C TYR A 347 5.09 -18.37 11.54
N PHE A 348 4.21 -19.09 12.25
CA PHE A 348 3.66 -18.68 13.55
C PHE A 348 3.02 -17.28 13.47
N PHE A 349 3.38 -16.38 14.40
CA PHE A 349 2.93 -15.00 14.44
C PHE A 349 3.88 -14.06 13.65
N GLY A 350 4.94 -14.58 13.03
CA GLY A 350 5.98 -13.79 12.37
C GLY A 350 7.03 -13.21 13.34
N ASP A 351 8.12 -12.66 12.80
CA ASP A 351 9.22 -12.13 13.62
C ASP A 351 8.79 -10.88 14.39
N ILE A 352 9.21 -10.77 15.65
CA ILE A 352 9.06 -9.56 16.47
C ILE A 352 10.43 -8.91 16.56
N LYS A 353 10.55 -7.67 16.08
CA LYS A 353 11.83 -6.95 16.13
C LYS A 353 12.06 -6.40 17.53
N GLU A 354 13.30 -6.38 17.96
CA GLU A 354 13.71 -5.71 19.19
C GLU A 354 14.64 -4.56 18.83
N ASP A 355 14.35 -3.37 19.34
CA ASP A 355 15.24 -2.23 19.21
C ASP A 355 16.51 -2.48 20.01
N SER A 356 17.67 -2.36 19.37
CA SER A 356 18.96 -2.70 19.96
C SER A 356 19.40 -1.74 21.06
N VAL A 357 18.80 -0.56 21.16
CA VAL A 357 19.14 0.47 22.15
C VAL A 357 18.16 0.44 23.31
N THR A 358 16.85 0.39 23.03
CA THR A 358 15.80 0.47 24.06
C THR A 358 15.34 -0.89 24.58
N ALA A 359 15.69 -1.98 23.88
CA ALA A 359 15.17 -3.33 24.12
C ALA A 359 13.62 -3.41 24.06
N GLU A 360 13.00 -2.45 23.36
CA GLU A 360 11.57 -2.44 23.09
C GLU A 360 11.24 -3.37 21.93
N LEU A 361 10.14 -4.11 22.08
CA LEU A 361 9.63 -5.01 21.07
C LEU A 361 8.70 -4.26 20.13
N HIS A 362 8.94 -4.39 18.83
CA HIS A 362 8.20 -3.76 17.75
C HIS A 362 7.51 -4.83 16.90
N LEU A 363 6.19 -4.68 16.79
CA LEU A 363 5.36 -5.46 15.88
C LEU A 363 5.24 -4.75 14.52
N LYS A 364 5.00 -5.55 13.48
CA LYS A 364 4.51 -5.08 12.19
C LYS A 364 3.02 -4.76 12.26
N ASP A 365 2.55 -3.94 11.34
CA ASP A 365 1.17 -3.47 11.30
C ASP A 365 0.10 -4.58 11.24
N ASP A 366 0.37 -5.66 10.52
CA ASP A 366 -0.48 -6.84 10.39
C ASP A 366 -0.54 -7.66 11.70
N GLN A 367 0.59 -7.78 12.39
CA GLN A 367 0.66 -8.33 13.75
C GLN A 367 -0.12 -7.46 14.75
N ILE A 368 -0.03 -6.13 14.64
CA ILE A 368 -0.78 -5.18 15.46
C ILE A 368 -2.29 -5.36 15.23
N ALA A 369 -2.71 -5.44 13.96
CA ALA A 369 -4.11 -5.66 13.60
C ALA A 369 -4.67 -6.95 14.21
N LEU A 370 -3.90 -8.04 14.19
CA LEU A 370 -4.31 -9.31 14.79
C LEU A 370 -4.39 -9.23 16.32
N VAL A 371 -3.38 -8.66 17.00
CA VAL A 371 -3.41 -8.53 18.47
C VAL A 371 -4.58 -7.65 18.91
N ASN A 372 -4.84 -6.55 18.20
CA ASN A 372 -6.00 -5.69 18.47
C ASN A 372 -7.33 -6.46 18.33
N ALA A 373 -7.46 -7.25 17.26
CA ALA A 373 -8.64 -8.08 17.01
C ALA A 373 -8.85 -9.17 18.08
N ILE A 374 -7.77 -9.82 18.51
CA ILE A 374 -7.77 -10.81 19.59
C ILE A 374 -8.27 -10.16 20.89
N THR A 375 -7.79 -8.97 21.22
CA THR A 375 -8.21 -8.23 22.41
C THR A 375 -9.69 -7.88 22.35
N HIS A 376 -10.18 -7.33 21.24
CA HIS A 376 -11.61 -7.06 21.03
C HIS A 376 -12.47 -8.31 21.25
N SER A 377 -12.12 -9.39 20.55
CA SER A 377 -12.87 -10.65 20.62
C SER A 377 -12.85 -11.24 22.04
N ALA A 378 -11.74 -11.09 22.77
CA ALA A 378 -11.62 -11.53 24.15
C ALA A 378 -12.47 -10.69 25.12
N LEU A 379 -12.58 -9.39 24.87
CA LEU A 379 -13.37 -8.47 25.68
C LEU A 379 -14.89 -8.66 25.46
N GLU A 380 -15.32 -8.70 24.21
CA GLU A 380 -16.74 -8.67 23.83
C GLU A 380 -17.38 -10.06 23.80
N LYS A 381 -16.70 -11.06 23.23
CA LYS A 381 -17.24 -12.41 23.04
C LYS A 381 -16.56 -13.47 23.91
N GLY A 382 -15.43 -13.15 24.53
CA GLY A 382 -14.63 -14.02 25.39
C GLY A 382 -13.86 -15.09 24.63
N ILE A 383 -12.53 -15.01 24.64
CA ILE A 383 -11.64 -16.07 24.15
C ILE A 383 -11.18 -16.87 25.36
N SER A 384 -11.47 -18.17 25.36
CA SER A 384 -11.03 -19.10 26.40
C SER A 384 -9.68 -19.71 26.09
N LYS A 385 -9.39 -19.96 24.80
CA LYS A 385 -8.12 -20.55 24.38
C LYS A 385 -7.75 -20.18 22.95
N LEU A 386 -6.48 -19.87 22.73
CA LEU A 386 -5.91 -19.49 21.45
C LEU A 386 -4.63 -20.30 21.20
N TYR A 387 -4.64 -21.12 20.17
CA TYR A 387 -3.51 -21.91 19.74
C TYR A 387 -2.90 -21.33 18.48
N PHE A 388 -1.57 -21.19 18.46
CA PHE A 388 -0.79 -20.93 17.25
C PHE A 388 -0.03 -22.20 16.87
N LEU A 389 -0.37 -22.79 15.74
CA LEU A 389 0.35 -23.93 15.18
C LEU A 389 1.25 -23.44 14.05
N GLY A 390 2.56 -23.61 14.19
CA GLY A 390 3.54 -23.32 13.15
C GLY A 390 4.45 -24.49 12.83
N TYR A 391 5.37 -24.31 11.89
CA TYR A 391 6.35 -25.33 11.50
C TYR A 391 7.75 -24.75 11.46
N TRP A 392 8.57 -25.13 12.44
CA TRP A 392 9.92 -24.58 12.64
C TRP A 392 10.83 -24.73 11.41
N GLY A 393 10.69 -25.83 10.66
CA GLY A 393 11.49 -26.05 9.45
C GLY A 393 11.32 -24.94 8.39
N ARG A 394 10.18 -24.24 8.39
CA ARG A 394 9.93 -23.06 7.54
C ARG A 394 10.26 -21.75 8.25
N ALA A 395 9.82 -21.64 9.50
CA ALA A 395 9.95 -20.42 10.28
C ALA A 395 11.40 -20.05 10.62
N ASN A 396 12.31 -21.03 10.70
CA ASN A 396 13.71 -20.82 11.11
C ASN A 396 14.51 -19.85 10.21
N SER A 397 14.07 -19.62 8.98
CA SER A 397 14.69 -18.69 8.03
C SER A 397 14.20 -17.25 8.18
N GLN A 398 13.11 -17.05 8.92
CA GLN A 398 12.42 -15.76 9.05
C GLN A 398 12.35 -15.26 10.49
N LEU A 399 12.38 -16.18 11.46
CA LEU A 399 12.34 -15.85 12.89
C LEU A 399 13.75 -15.80 13.47
N ALA A 400 13.99 -14.84 14.36
CA ALA A 400 15.21 -14.82 15.15
C ALA A 400 15.33 -16.07 16.04
N SER A 401 16.55 -16.47 16.42
CA SER A 401 16.80 -17.66 17.24
C SER A 401 16.13 -17.60 18.61
N ASP A 402 15.86 -16.39 19.12
CA ASP A 402 15.25 -16.09 20.42
C ASP A 402 13.75 -15.77 20.33
N TRP A 403 13.09 -16.08 19.21
CA TRP A 403 11.69 -15.73 18.95
C TRP A 403 10.71 -16.14 20.06
N ILE A 404 10.93 -17.30 20.71
CA ILE A 404 10.09 -17.77 21.83
C ILE A 404 10.12 -16.76 22.98
N ASN A 405 11.32 -16.31 23.36
CA ASN A 405 11.50 -15.34 24.44
C ASN A 405 10.83 -14.00 24.08
N LYS A 406 10.92 -13.59 22.81
CA LYS A 406 10.28 -12.37 22.31
C LYS A 406 8.76 -12.46 22.35
N TYR A 407 8.19 -13.59 21.95
CA TYR A 407 6.74 -13.82 22.01
C TYR A 407 6.26 -13.79 23.46
N GLU A 408 6.95 -14.52 24.35
CA GLU A 408 6.63 -14.55 25.77
C GLU A 408 6.69 -13.16 26.40
N LYS A 409 7.81 -12.44 26.21
CA LYS A 409 8.03 -11.08 26.71
C LYS A 409 6.95 -10.13 26.17
N PHE A 410 6.62 -10.22 24.88
CA PHE A 410 5.59 -9.38 24.26
C PHE A 410 4.21 -9.61 24.87
N TYR A 411 3.68 -10.84 24.81
CA TYR A 411 2.31 -11.11 25.25
C TYR A 411 2.14 -10.93 26.75
N LYS A 412 3.10 -11.35 27.58
CA LYS A 412 3.05 -11.10 29.04
C LYS A 412 3.02 -9.62 29.35
N LYS A 413 3.91 -8.83 28.72
CA LYS A 413 3.93 -7.36 28.89
C LYS A 413 2.63 -6.74 28.40
N TYR A 414 2.11 -7.18 27.26
CA TYR A 414 0.87 -6.67 26.67
C TYR A 414 -0.33 -6.93 27.57
N ILE A 415 -0.52 -8.17 28.04
CA ILE A 415 -1.62 -8.55 28.93
C ILE A 415 -1.57 -7.71 30.22
N PHE A 416 -0.40 -7.66 30.87
CA PHE A 416 -0.23 -6.96 32.14
C PHE A 416 -0.40 -5.44 32.00
N SER A 417 0.25 -4.83 31.02
CA SER A 417 0.23 -3.36 30.85
C SER A 417 -1.16 -2.83 30.49
N ASN A 418 -2.00 -3.68 29.88
CA ASN A 418 -3.35 -3.34 29.43
C ASN A 418 -4.46 -3.88 30.35
N LYS A 419 -4.10 -4.50 31.49
CA LYS A 419 -5.03 -5.06 32.49
C LYS A 419 -5.99 -6.11 31.89
N LEU A 420 -5.46 -6.96 31.02
CA LEU A 420 -6.22 -7.98 30.28
C LEU A 420 -6.23 -9.35 30.96
N GLU A 421 -5.67 -9.49 32.16
CA GLU A 421 -5.50 -10.78 32.87
C GLU A 421 -6.82 -11.50 33.11
N LYS A 422 -7.90 -10.73 33.33
CA LYS A 422 -9.28 -11.25 33.44
C LYS A 422 -9.75 -11.97 32.17
N TYR A 423 -9.27 -11.56 31.01
CA TYR A 423 -9.74 -11.99 29.69
C TYR A 423 -8.79 -13.01 29.05
N PHE A 424 -7.52 -13.00 29.44
CA PHE A 424 -6.52 -14.00 29.09
C PHE A 424 -6.01 -14.69 30.37
N PRO A 425 -6.74 -15.70 30.88
CA PRO A 425 -6.25 -16.50 32.00
C PRO A 425 -4.95 -17.23 31.61
N LEU A 426 -4.20 -17.68 32.61
CA LEU A 426 -2.94 -18.42 32.41
C LEU A 426 -3.12 -19.60 31.43
N SER A 427 -2.15 -19.78 30.54
CA SER A 427 -2.15 -20.82 29.50
C SER A 427 -3.29 -20.70 28.48
N SER A 428 -3.86 -19.51 28.33
CA SER A 428 -4.87 -19.24 27.30
C SER A 428 -4.25 -19.08 25.91
N ILE A 429 -2.97 -18.72 25.81
CA ILE A 429 -2.25 -18.61 24.53
C ILE A 429 -1.14 -19.64 24.48
N GLU A 430 -1.24 -20.58 23.53
CA GLU A 430 -0.27 -21.65 23.35
C GLU A 430 0.33 -21.64 21.93
N PHE A 431 1.66 -21.70 21.84
CA PHE A 431 2.37 -21.88 20.58
C PHE A 431 2.85 -23.33 20.48
N ARG A 432 2.50 -23.99 19.38
CA ARG A 432 2.82 -25.39 19.12
C ARG A 432 3.53 -25.54 17.79
N ASN A 433 4.52 -26.42 17.77
CA ASN A 433 5.30 -26.72 16.57
C ASN A 433 4.86 -28.05 15.98
N ALA A 434 4.33 -28.02 14.76
CA ALA A 434 4.04 -29.22 13.99
C ALA A 434 5.32 -30.03 13.72
N LEU A 435 5.18 -31.35 13.71
CA LEU A 435 6.27 -32.27 13.34
C LEU A 435 6.35 -32.50 11.83
N THR A 436 5.25 -32.24 11.13
CA THR A 436 5.14 -32.37 9.67
C THR A 436 4.93 -31.00 9.05
N GLU A 437 5.55 -30.81 7.90
CA GLU A 437 5.44 -29.59 7.12
C GLU A 437 4.00 -29.33 6.66
N PHE A 438 3.60 -28.06 6.69
CA PHE A 438 2.40 -27.57 6.04
C PHE A 438 2.63 -26.14 5.54
N HIS A 439 1.81 -25.70 4.60
CA HIS A 439 1.91 -24.38 3.97
C HIS A 439 0.63 -23.57 4.08
N ASN A 440 -0.52 -24.22 4.23
CA ASN A 440 -1.79 -23.51 4.16
C ASN A 440 -2.05 -22.79 5.48
N ARG A 441 -2.63 -21.59 5.40
CA ARG A 441 -3.01 -20.81 6.56
C ARG A 441 -4.49 -21.01 6.78
N TYR A 442 -4.82 -21.78 7.80
CA TYR A 442 -6.18 -22.15 8.13
C TYR A 442 -6.44 -21.83 9.59
N TRP A 443 -7.54 -21.14 9.84
CA TRP A 443 -7.96 -20.79 11.19
C TRP A 443 -9.21 -21.58 11.52
N PHE A 444 -9.21 -22.21 12.68
CA PHE A 444 -10.21 -23.18 13.08
C PHE A 444 -10.89 -22.81 14.37
N SER A 445 -12.16 -23.19 14.46
CA SER A 445 -12.85 -23.35 15.73
C SER A 445 -12.46 -24.70 16.35
N LEU A 446 -12.30 -24.75 17.67
CA LEU A 446 -12.24 -26.02 18.40
C LEU A 446 -13.49 -26.18 19.26
N THR A 447 -14.04 -27.39 19.24
CA THR A 447 -15.13 -27.82 20.11
C THR A 447 -14.66 -29.01 20.94
N ASP A 448 -15.15 -29.12 22.18
CA ASP A 448 -14.91 -30.30 22.98
C ASP A 448 -15.94 -31.37 22.64
N GLN A 449 -15.47 -32.52 22.15
CA GLN A 449 -16.27 -33.71 21.93
C GLN A 449 -15.68 -34.84 22.79
N ASP A 450 -16.42 -35.29 23.79
CA ASP A 450 -16.01 -36.36 24.72
C ASP A 450 -14.64 -36.12 25.38
N GLY A 451 -14.34 -34.85 25.70
CA GLY A 451 -13.07 -34.45 26.33
C GLY A 451 -11.89 -34.32 25.36
N VAL A 452 -12.14 -34.42 24.04
CA VAL A 452 -11.14 -34.21 22.99
C VAL A 452 -11.47 -32.93 22.21
N GLU A 453 -10.46 -32.10 21.97
CA GLU A 453 -10.63 -30.92 21.13
C GLU A 453 -10.68 -31.32 19.64
N VAL A 454 -11.78 -31.00 18.98
CA VAL A 454 -12.06 -31.32 17.58
C VAL A 454 -12.21 -30.03 16.78
N LEU A 455 -11.62 -30.00 15.58
CA LEU A 455 -11.73 -28.87 14.67
C LEU A 455 -13.12 -28.87 14.01
N ASP A 456 -13.87 -27.79 14.18
CA ASP A 456 -15.26 -27.67 13.72
C ASP A 456 -15.35 -26.76 12.48
N LYS A 457 -15.26 -25.44 12.67
CA LYS A 457 -15.25 -24.45 11.58
C LYS A 457 -13.85 -24.23 11.02
N CYS A 458 -13.77 -23.80 9.75
CA CYS A 458 -12.52 -23.41 9.11
C CYS A 458 -12.68 -22.13 8.26
N VAL A 459 -11.68 -21.25 8.35
CA VAL A 459 -11.49 -20.10 7.46
C VAL A 459 -10.10 -20.20 6.84
N ILE A 460 -10.04 -20.05 5.52
CA ILE A 460 -8.79 -19.96 4.76
C ILE A 460 -8.31 -18.51 4.72
N ILE A 461 -7.02 -18.33 4.98
CA ILE A 461 -6.29 -17.06 4.95
C ILE A 461 -5.18 -17.24 3.90
N THR A 462 -5.01 -16.33 2.95
CA THR A 462 -4.03 -16.54 1.85
C THR A 462 -2.59 -16.19 2.21
N ASN A 463 -2.38 -15.23 3.13
CA ASN A 463 -1.05 -14.77 3.52
C ASN A 463 -0.74 -14.99 5.00
N SER A 464 0.54 -14.95 5.36
CA SER A 464 0.98 -15.11 6.75
C SER A 464 0.90 -13.82 7.54
N ILE A 465 0.60 -13.94 8.83
CA ILE A 465 0.31 -12.82 9.75
C ILE A 465 1.40 -11.74 9.78
N GLY A 466 2.68 -12.10 9.61
CA GLY A 466 3.79 -11.15 9.63
C GLY A 466 4.26 -10.70 8.25
N ASN A 467 3.48 -10.94 7.19
CA ASN A 467 3.81 -10.51 5.83
C ASN A 467 2.55 -10.27 4.97
N MET A 468 1.59 -9.50 5.46
CA MET A 468 0.35 -9.19 4.73
C MET A 468 0.38 -7.81 4.06
N SER A 469 0.30 -7.79 2.73
CA SER A 469 -0.06 -6.61 1.92
C SER A 469 -1.41 -6.76 1.23
N GLU A 470 -1.88 -8.00 1.13
CA GLU A 470 -3.20 -8.42 0.67
C GLU A 470 -3.62 -9.66 1.48
N LEU A 471 -4.92 -9.91 1.55
CA LEU A 471 -5.49 -11.03 2.28
C LEU A 471 -6.84 -11.41 1.68
N ASP A 472 -7.01 -12.67 1.29
CA ASP A 472 -8.33 -13.26 1.07
C ASP A 472 -8.74 -14.06 2.30
N ILE A 473 -9.98 -13.86 2.69
CA ILE A 473 -10.67 -14.56 3.77
C ILE A 473 -11.74 -15.40 3.10
N ILE A 474 -11.64 -16.72 3.22
CA ILE A 474 -12.55 -17.65 2.55
C ILE A 474 -13.07 -18.65 3.59
N PRO A 475 -14.31 -18.51 4.09
CA PRO A 475 -14.92 -19.52 4.94
C PRO A 475 -15.12 -20.82 4.17
N VAL A 476 -14.79 -21.95 4.80
CA VAL A 476 -15.04 -23.28 4.22
C VAL A 476 -16.45 -23.71 4.60
N THR A 477 -17.38 -23.58 3.67
CA THR A 477 -18.79 -23.95 3.87
C THR A 477 -19.15 -25.32 3.30
N ASP A 478 -18.35 -25.84 2.36
CA ASP A 478 -18.51 -27.21 1.85
C ASP A 478 -18.05 -28.24 2.90
N GLU A 479 -18.97 -29.09 3.36
CA GLU A 479 -18.69 -30.08 4.39
C GLU A 479 -17.61 -31.10 3.98
N SER A 480 -17.55 -31.48 2.71
CA SER A 480 -16.57 -32.47 2.24
C SER A 480 -15.16 -31.89 2.31
N GLN A 481 -14.98 -30.66 1.83
CA GLN A 481 -13.73 -29.91 1.93
C GLN A 481 -13.35 -29.68 3.40
N LEU A 482 -14.31 -29.28 4.24
CA LEU A 482 -14.09 -29.07 5.67
C LEU A 482 -13.59 -30.34 6.35
N ARG A 483 -14.22 -31.50 6.10
CA ARG A 483 -13.79 -32.81 6.66
C ARG A 483 -12.38 -33.20 6.22
N GLN A 484 -12.01 -32.92 4.97
CA GLN A 484 -10.66 -33.21 4.47
C GLN A 484 -9.60 -32.34 5.16
N ILE A 485 -9.87 -31.03 5.26
CA ILE A 485 -8.96 -30.07 5.89
C ILE A 485 -8.80 -30.40 7.38
N THR A 486 -9.92 -30.52 8.11
CA THR A 486 -9.93 -30.80 9.55
C THR A 486 -9.24 -32.12 9.86
N ARG A 487 -9.51 -33.21 9.13
CA ARG A 487 -8.81 -34.51 9.33
C ARG A 487 -7.28 -34.36 9.26
N LYS A 488 -6.77 -33.61 8.29
CA LYS A 488 -5.32 -33.37 8.16
C LYS A 488 -4.79 -32.53 9.33
N TYR A 489 -5.47 -31.43 9.65
CA TYR A 489 -4.99 -30.46 10.64
C TYR A 489 -5.18 -30.93 12.09
N THR A 490 -6.17 -31.77 12.38
CA THR A 490 -6.29 -32.48 13.66
C THR A 490 -5.05 -33.36 13.90
N GLY A 491 -4.59 -34.08 12.87
CA GLY A 491 -3.35 -34.86 12.95
C GLY A 491 -2.11 -33.99 13.20
N LEU A 492 -2.00 -32.84 12.53
CA LEU A 492 -0.90 -31.90 12.76
C LEU A 492 -0.92 -31.29 14.16
N PHE A 493 -2.09 -30.89 14.64
CA PHE A 493 -2.29 -30.26 15.93
C PHE A 493 -2.06 -31.24 17.08
N ASN A 494 -2.68 -32.43 17.05
CA ASN A 494 -2.56 -33.41 18.14
C ASN A 494 -1.14 -33.95 18.30
N ASN A 495 -0.39 -34.07 17.20
CA ASN A 495 1.01 -34.52 17.22
C ASN A 495 2.02 -33.38 17.37
N SER A 496 1.57 -32.12 17.49
CA SER A 496 2.47 -30.98 17.63
C SER A 496 3.08 -30.88 19.03
N GLN A 497 4.30 -30.38 19.10
CA GLN A 497 5.02 -30.16 20.34
C GLN A 497 4.73 -28.77 20.90
N PRO A 498 4.27 -28.63 22.16
CA PRO A 498 4.19 -27.34 22.83
C PRO A 498 5.55 -26.65 22.85
N ARG A 499 5.59 -25.36 22.55
CA ARG A 499 6.81 -24.52 22.58
C ARG A 499 6.72 -23.42 23.62
N LEU A 500 5.55 -22.82 23.78
CA LEU A 500 5.31 -21.73 24.71
C LEU A 500 3.85 -21.77 25.15
N SER A 501 3.62 -21.52 26.44
CA SER A 501 2.31 -21.29 27.03
C SER A 501 2.40 -20.00 27.83
N ILE A 502 1.46 -19.09 27.61
CA ILE A 502 1.44 -17.76 28.22
C ILE A 502 0.25 -17.62 29.17
#